data_AF-A0A969E243-F1
#
_entry.id   AF-A0A969E243-F1
#
_cell.length_a   1.000
_cell.length_b   1.000
_cell.length_c   1.000
_cell.angle_alpha   90.00
_cell.angle_beta   90.00
_cell.angle_gamma   90.00
#
_symmetry.space_group_name_H-M   'P 1'
#
loop_
_entity.id
_entity.type
_entity.pdbx_description
1 polymer ?
#
loop_
_entity_poly.entity_id
_entity_poly.type
_entity_poly.pdbx_seq_one_letter_code
_entity_poly.pdbx_strand_id
1 'polypeptide(L)'
;MSCFLGKKEKNNLFQLVDFYSLFYWAFIKNTNPIDENSWINGIDNPLYRTWSGYAFEMLCLHHLREIKHALGISGIFTNTSTWYSVDKKNKAQIDLIIDRRDGVINLCEMKFSMKTFTIDKKYADELRHKIETFREQTKTTKSLFLTMITAMGVQKNEYSNLMVQNNLSLESLFVQI
;
A
#
# COMPACT_ATOMS: atom_id res chain seq x y z
N MET A 1 6.24 3.36 -10.61
CA MET A 1 5.98 2.45 -11.76
C MET A 1 5.44 1.14 -11.20
N SER A 2 4.11 0.97 -11.19
CA SER A 2 3.48 -0.31 -10.81
C SER A 2 3.47 -1.23 -12.03
N CYS A 3 4.51 -2.07 -12.18
CA CYS A 3 4.42 -3.21 -13.09
C CYS A 3 3.38 -4.19 -12.51
N PHE A 4 2.72 -5.02 -13.32
CA PHE A 4 1.80 -6.06 -12.81
C PHE A 4 2.49 -7.41 -12.89
N LEU A 5 2.44 -8.19 -11.81
CA LEU A 5 2.93 -9.56 -11.86
C LEU A 5 1.98 -10.40 -12.72
N GLY A 6 2.47 -10.93 -13.85
CA GLY A 6 1.76 -11.92 -14.68
C GLY A 6 1.35 -11.49 -16.10
N LYS A 7 1.58 -10.23 -16.51
CA LYS A 7 1.30 -9.82 -17.90
C LYS A 7 2.53 -9.21 -18.55
N LYS A 8 3.37 -10.06 -19.13
CA LYS A 8 4.40 -9.61 -20.08
C LYS A 8 3.68 -9.09 -21.34
N GLU A 9 3.76 -7.79 -21.55
CA GLU A 9 3.52 -7.05 -22.80
C GLU A 9 2.09 -6.57 -23.17
N LYS A 10 0.98 -7.21 -22.77
CA LYS A 10 -0.36 -6.84 -23.30
C LYS A 10 -1.31 -6.01 -22.42
N ASN A 11 -0.91 -5.57 -21.22
CA ASN A 11 -1.77 -4.78 -20.31
C ASN A 11 -0.94 -4.02 -19.25
N ASN A 12 0.07 -3.28 -19.68
CA ASN A 12 0.79 -2.40 -18.75
C ASN A 12 -0.09 -1.19 -18.45
N LEU A 13 -0.67 -1.11 -17.25
CA LEU A 13 -1.30 0.12 -16.77
C LEU A 13 -0.18 1.04 -16.27
N PHE A 14 0.00 2.16 -16.95
CA PHE A 14 0.92 3.20 -16.52
C PHE A 14 0.16 4.20 -15.66
N GLN A 15 0.72 4.51 -14.49
CA GLN A 15 0.20 5.53 -13.61
C GLN A 15 1.17 6.70 -13.59
N LEU A 16 0.69 7.88 -13.96
CA LEU A 16 1.40 9.13 -13.72
C LEU A 16 1.32 9.43 -12.21
N VAL A 17 2.48 9.62 -11.57
CA VAL A 17 2.55 9.97 -10.15
C VAL A 17 2.99 11.42 -10.06
N ASP A 18 2.05 12.30 -9.70
CA ASP A 18 2.32 13.70 -9.36
C ASP A 18 1.47 14.09 -8.15
N PHE A 19 2.16 14.38 -7.04
CA PHE A 19 1.52 14.77 -5.79
C PHE A 19 0.77 16.10 -5.92
N TYR A 20 1.26 17.03 -6.74
CA TYR A 20 0.59 18.32 -6.93
C TYR A 20 -0.69 18.16 -7.72
N SER A 21 -0.65 17.45 -8.86
CA SER A 21 -1.87 17.14 -9.62
C SER A 21 -2.92 16.48 -8.73
N LEU A 22 -2.55 15.45 -7.95
CA LEU A 22 -3.47 14.80 -7.02
C LEU A 22 -4.12 15.79 -6.04
N PHE A 23 -3.35 16.69 -5.44
CA PHE A 23 -3.85 17.73 -4.56
C PHE A 23 -4.75 18.74 -5.29
N TYR A 24 -4.33 19.20 -6.46
CA TYR A 24 -5.07 20.15 -7.29
C TYR A 24 -6.46 19.65 -7.65
N TRP A 25 -6.57 18.40 -8.10
CA TRP A 25 -7.85 17.79 -8.47
C TRP A 25 -8.77 17.58 -7.26
N ALA A 26 -8.20 17.29 -6.10
CA ALA A 26 -8.98 17.10 -4.88
C ALA A 26 -9.48 18.42 -4.28
N PHE A 27 -8.63 19.45 -4.21
CA PHE A 27 -8.91 20.63 -3.38
C PHE A 27 -8.87 21.97 -4.11
N ILE A 28 -8.35 22.07 -5.33
CA ILE A 28 -8.21 23.36 -6.04
C ILE A 28 -9.20 23.48 -7.20
N LYS A 29 -9.37 22.43 -8.01
CA LYS A 29 -10.13 22.54 -9.27
C LYS A 29 -11.58 23.02 -9.09
N ASN A 30 -12.25 22.54 -8.04
CA ASN A 30 -13.68 22.80 -7.82
C ASN A 30 -13.95 23.71 -6.61
N THR A 31 -12.91 24.35 -6.05
CA THR A 31 -13.08 25.29 -4.93
C THR A 31 -13.35 26.70 -5.44
N ASN A 32 -14.21 27.41 -4.71
CA ASN A 32 -14.49 28.81 -5.00
C ASN A 32 -13.30 29.65 -4.52
N PRO A 33 -12.66 30.48 -5.37
CA PRO A 33 -11.49 31.27 -4.99
C PRO A 33 -11.72 32.25 -3.83
N ILE A 34 -12.98 32.50 -3.44
CA ILE A 34 -13.36 33.36 -2.32
C ILE A 34 -13.21 32.65 -0.96
N ASP A 35 -13.20 31.32 -0.95
CA ASP A 35 -13.15 30.52 0.28
C ASP A 35 -11.71 30.13 0.65
N GLU A 36 -10.94 31.10 1.18
CA GLU A 36 -9.51 30.97 1.49
C GLU A 36 -9.17 29.78 2.41
N ASN A 37 -10.12 29.35 3.25
CA ASN A 37 -9.93 28.27 4.23
C ASN A 37 -10.57 26.94 3.82
N SER A 38 -11.10 26.82 2.59
CA SER A 38 -11.92 25.67 2.18
C SER A 38 -11.22 24.32 2.38
N TRP A 39 -9.90 24.24 2.14
CA TRP A 39 -9.12 23.02 2.32
C TRP A 39 -8.80 22.72 3.80
N ILE A 40 -8.48 23.75 4.61
CA ILE A 40 -8.22 23.63 6.06
C ILE A 40 -9.48 23.14 6.78
N ASN A 41 -10.63 23.72 6.40
CA ASN A 41 -11.94 23.33 6.91
C ASN A 41 -12.39 21.94 6.43
N GLY A 42 -11.72 21.40 5.40
CA GLY A 42 -11.98 20.08 4.81
C GLY A 42 -11.17 18.93 5.40
N ILE A 43 -10.33 19.14 6.43
CA ILE A 43 -9.49 18.09 7.03
C ILE A 43 -10.32 16.91 7.58
N ASP A 44 -11.51 17.19 8.14
CA ASP A 44 -12.41 16.15 8.66
C ASP A 44 -13.33 15.54 7.57
N ASN A 45 -13.21 15.99 6.33
CA ASN A 45 -14.06 15.56 5.22
C ASN A 45 -13.67 14.15 4.73
N PRO A 46 -14.65 13.28 4.37
CA PRO A 46 -14.39 12.03 3.65
C PRO A 46 -13.47 12.16 2.43
N LEU A 47 -13.49 13.31 1.74
CA LEU A 47 -12.59 13.64 0.65
C LEU A 47 -11.12 13.61 1.10
N TYR A 48 -10.79 14.23 2.23
CA TYR A 48 -9.44 14.22 2.79
C TYR A 48 -8.99 12.81 3.16
N ARG A 49 -9.88 11.99 3.74
CA ARG A 49 -9.57 10.59 4.08
C ARG A 49 -9.23 9.76 2.83
N THR A 50 -9.98 9.96 1.75
CA THR A 50 -9.74 9.26 0.48
C THR A 50 -8.43 9.74 -0.16
N TRP A 51 -8.23 11.05 -0.21
CA TRP A 51 -7.02 11.66 -0.76
C TRP A 51 -5.75 11.24 0.02
N SER A 52 -5.78 11.31 1.34
CA SER A 52 -4.62 11.00 2.19
C SER A 52 -4.21 9.53 2.10
N GLY A 53 -5.16 8.61 1.99
CA GLY A 53 -4.86 7.19 1.72
C GLY A 53 -4.09 7.00 0.41
N TYR A 54 -4.60 7.57 -0.69
CA TYR A 54 -3.96 7.46 -1.99
C TYR A 54 -2.61 8.21 -2.07
N ALA A 55 -2.52 9.39 -1.46
CA ALA A 55 -1.27 10.14 -1.36
C ALA A 55 -0.20 9.33 -0.60
N PHE A 56 -0.60 8.64 0.47
CA PHE A 56 0.29 7.78 1.23
C PHE A 56 0.75 6.54 0.45
N GLU A 57 -0.12 5.93 -0.36
CA GLU A 57 0.28 4.85 -1.28
C GLU A 57 1.35 5.34 -2.27
N MET A 58 1.14 6.51 -2.87
CA MET A 58 2.12 7.12 -3.79
C MET A 58 3.44 7.45 -3.10
N LEU A 59 3.39 7.94 -1.87
CA LEU A 59 4.58 8.18 -1.05
C LEU A 59 5.35 6.88 -0.83
N CYS A 60 4.68 5.81 -0.40
CA CYS A 60 5.32 4.51 -0.20
C CYS A 60 5.97 3.98 -1.49
N LEU A 61 5.31 4.12 -2.65
CA LEU A 61 5.89 3.71 -3.93
C LEU A 61 7.10 4.56 -4.34
N HIS A 62 7.13 5.85 -3.97
CA HIS A 62 8.29 6.71 -4.18
C HIS A 62 9.47 6.28 -3.31
N HIS A 63 9.20 5.86 -2.06
CA HIS A 63 10.18 5.41 -1.08
C HIS A 63 10.44 3.89 -1.13
N LEU A 64 10.31 3.28 -2.31
CA LEU A 64 10.47 1.83 -2.47
C LEU A 64 11.88 1.35 -2.10
N ARG A 65 12.90 2.20 -2.28
CA ARG A 65 14.28 1.87 -1.91
C ARG A 65 14.43 1.76 -0.39
N GLU A 66 13.81 2.70 0.33
CA GLU A 66 13.82 2.81 1.78
C GLU A 66 13.00 1.66 2.40
N ILE A 67 11.87 1.30 1.79
CA ILE A 67 11.10 0.10 2.18
C ILE A 67 11.96 -1.16 2.08
N LYS A 68 12.68 -1.37 0.97
CA LYS A 68 13.55 -2.54 0.80
C LYS A 68 14.70 -2.54 1.82
N HIS A 69 15.24 -1.38 2.15
CA HIS A 69 16.25 -1.25 3.18
C HIS A 69 15.70 -1.60 4.57
N ALA A 70 14.54 -1.06 4.94
CA ALA A 70 13.90 -1.35 6.23
C ALA A 70 13.50 -2.83 6.39
N LEU A 71 13.18 -3.51 5.28
CA LEU A 71 12.95 -4.97 5.27
C LEU A 71 14.24 -5.80 5.32
N GLY A 72 15.42 -5.17 5.21
CA GLY A 72 16.71 -5.87 5.18
C GLY A 72 16.97 -6.61 3.86
N ILE A 73 16.36 -6.17 2.75
CA ILE A 73 16.39 -6.87 1.45
C ILE A 73 17.07 -6.07 0.34
N SER A 74 17.81 -5.01 0.66
CA SER A 74 18.50 -4.17 -0.35
C SER A 74 19.46 -4.95 -1.25
N GLY A 75 20.10 -6.01 -0.73
CA GLY A 75 21.00 -6.88 -1.50
C GLY A 75 20.30 -8.00 -2.27
N ILE A 76 18.98 -8.15 -2.12
CA ILE A 76 18.22 -9.24 -2.74
C ILE A 76 17.62 -8.74 -4.05
N PHE A 77 17.73 -9.56 -5.10
CA PHE A 77 17.03 -9.26 -6.33
C PHE A 77 15.51 -9.36 -6.13
N THR A 78 14.80 -8.27 -6.42
CA THR A 78 13.35 -8.17 -6.23
C THR A 78 12.66 -7.68 -7.51
N ASN A 79 11.50 -8.23 -7.84
CA ASN A 79 10.55 -7.63 -8.76
C ASN A 79 9.39 -7.01 -7.99
N THR A 80 8.96 -5.81 -8.37
CA THR A 80 7.93 -5.07 -7.62
C THR A 80 6.74 -4.75 -8.49
N SER A 81 5.54 -4.97 -7.96
CA SER A 81 4.29 -4.83 -8.71
C SER A 81 3.10 -4.54 -7.82
N THR A 82 2.03 -4.00 -8.39
CA THR A 82 0.70 -4.01 -7.74
C THR A 82 -0.09 -5.23 -8.24
N TRP A 83 -1.04 -5.72 -7.46
CA TRP A 83 -1.87 -6.86 -7.86
C TRP A 83 -3.35 -6.65 -7.51
N TYR A 84 -4.19 -7.17 -8.39
CA TYR A 84 -5.64 -7.24 -8.22
C TYR A 84 -6.13 -8.60 -8.68
N SER A 85 -7.14 -9.11 -7.98
CA SER A 85 -7.84 -10.33 -8.35
C SER A 85 -8.49 -10.18 -9.73
N VAL A 86 -8.38 -11.23 -10.54
CA VAL A 86 -9.03 -11.28 -11.87
C VAL A 86 -10.53 -11.59 -11.74
N ASP A 87 -10.95 -12.16 -10.61
CA ASP A 87 -12.35 -12.50 -10.36
C ASP A 87 -13.19 -11.26 -10.03
N LYS A 88 -14.38 -11.19 -10.63
CA LYS A 88 -15.37 -10.14 -10.36
C LYS A 88 -16.11 -10.36 -9.04
N LYS A 89 -16.21 -11.61 -8.55
CA LYS A 89 -16.92 -11.95 -7.31
C LYS A 89 -16.02 -11.79 -6.08
N ASN A 90 -14.83 -12.38 -6.10
CA ASN A 90 -13.85 -12.27 -5.02
C ASN A 90 -12.78 -11.23 -5.37
N LYS A 91 -13.14 -9.95 -5.25
CA LYS A 91 -12.21 -8.84 -5.49
C LYS A 91 -11.25 -8.70 -4.32
N ALA A 92 -9.97 -8.82 -4.61
CA ALA A 92 -8.88 -8.56 -3.70
C ALA A 92 -7.86 -7.66 -4.40
N GLN A 93 -7.21 -6.78 -3.64
CA GLN A 93 -6.13 -5.92 -4.13
C GLN A 93 -5.00 -5.92 -3.10
N ILE A 94 -3.77 -5.94 -3.60
CA ILE A 94 -2.54 -5.82 -2.81
C ILE A 94 -1.77 -4.65 -3.39
N ASP A 95 -1.51 -3.64 -2.54
CA ASP A 95 -1.00 -2.34 -2.95
C ASP A 95 0.41 -2.46 -3.55
N LEU A 96 1.27 -3.25 -2.91
CA LEU A 96 2.61 -3.54 -3.37
C LEU A 96 2.99 -5.00 -3.10
N ILE A 97 3.53 -5.64 -4.11
CA ILE A 97 4.17 -6.95 -4.05
C ILE A 97 5.65 -6.73 -4.24
N ILE A 98 6.45 -7.36 -3.38
CA ILE A 98 7.89 -7.50 -3.56
C ILE A 98 8.20 -8.98 -3.70
N ASP A 99 8.33 -9.43 -4.94
CA ASP A 99 8.68 -10.80 -5.28
C ASP A 99 10.21 -10.95 -5.24
N ARG A 100 10.72 -11.69 -4.26
CA ARG A 100 12.15 -11.82 -3.96
C ARG A 100 12.71 -13.11 -4.55
N ARG A 101 13.98 -13.06 -4.95
CA ARG A 101 14.70 -14.22 -5.49
C ARG A 101 14.93 -15.33 -4.46
N ASP A 102 14.94 -15.01 -3.17
CA ASP A 102 15.17 -15.93 -2.04
C ASP A 102 13.94 -16.78 -1.66
N GLY A 103 12.89 -16.79 -2.49
CA GLY A 103 11.71 -17.64 -2.27
C GLY A 103 10.64 -17.04 -1.36
N VAL A 104 10.72 -15.73 -1.08
CA VAL A 104 9.71 -14.98 -0.32
C VAL A 104 8.99 -13.97 -1.21
N ILE A 105 7.70 -13.76 -0.97
CA ILE A 105 6.93 -12.66 -1.55
C ILE A 105 6.37 -11.84 -0.40
N ASN A 106 6.78 -10.57 -0.31
CA ASN A 106 6.14 -9.63 0.62
C ASN A 106 4.86 -9.08 -0.04
N LEU A 107 3.72 -9.33 0.60
CA LEU A 107 2.43 -8.75 0.27
C LEU A 107 2.23 -7.53 1.15
N CYS A 108 2.42 -6.35 0.59
CA CYS A 108 2.41 -5.09 1.32
C CYS A 108 1.03 -4.43 1.23
N GLU A 109 0.49 -4.08 2.40
CA GLU A 109 -0.75 -3.32 2.55
C GLU A 109 -0.41 -1.95 3.14
N MET A 110 -0.87 -0.89 2.47
CA MET A 110 -0.58 0.49 2.85
C MET A 110 -1.79 1.12 3.55
N LYS A 111 -1.60 1.64 4.77
CA LYS A 111 -2.65 2.36 5.49
C LYS A 111 -2.18 3.65 6.11
N PHE A 112 -2.81 4.74 5.66
CA PHE A 112 -2.70 6.03 6.32
C PHE A 112 -3.69 6.12 7.49
N SER A 113 -3.18 6.46 8.66
CA SER A 113 -3.97 6.74 9.85
C SER A 113 -3.19 7.71 10.73
N MET A 114 -3.87 8.70 11.32
CA MET A 114 -3.27 9.65 12.25
C MET A 114 -2.96 9.03 13.62
N LYS A 115 -3.49 7.83 13.88
CA LYS A 115 -3.23 7.02 15.09
C LYS A 115 -2.66 5.66 14.69
N THR A 116 -2.09 4.94 15.65
CA THR A 116 -1.71 3.54 15.47
C THR A 116 -2.88 2.75 14.87
N PHE A 117 -2.61 2.00 13.80
CA PHE A 117 -3.65 1.26 13.09
C PHE A 117 -3.96 -0.04 13.83
N THR A 118 -5.22 -0.24 14.20
CA THR A 118 -5.68 -1.46 14.87
C THR A 118 -6.26 -2.42 13.85
N ILE A 119 -5.69 -3.62 13.75
CA ILE A 119 -6.28 -4.71 12.95
C ILE A 119 -7.42 -5.30 13.77
N ASP A 120 -8.66 -5.00 13.42
CA ASP A 120 -9.83 -5.66 13.99
C ASP A 120 -10.08 -7.02 13.33
N LYS A 121 -11.06 -7.77 13.84
CA LYS A 121 -11.41 -9.10 13.31
C LYS A 121 -11.80 -9.04 11.83
N LYS A 122 -12.60 -8.03 11.44
CA LYS A 122 -13.10 -7.90 10.07
C LYS A 122 -11.94 -7.64 9.11
N TYR A 123 -11.04 -6.74 9.47
CA TYR A 123 -9.88 -6.40 8.67
C TYR A 123 -8.88 -7.56 8.61
N ALA A 124 -8.73 -8.32 9.70
CA ALA A 124 -7.96 -9.56 9.68
C ALA A 124 -8.52 -10.58 8.68
N ASP A 125 -9.85 -10.74 8.62
CA ASP A 125 -10.49 -11.62 7.63
C ASP A 125 -10.30 -11.10 6.20
N GLU A 126 -10.33 -9.79 5.97
CA GLU A 126 -10.01 -9.17 4.68
C GLU A 126 -8.54 -9.46 4.27
N LEU A 127 -7.59 -9.33 5.19
CA LEU A 127 -6.18 -9.64 4.95
C LEU A 127 -5.97 -11.13 4.63
N ARG A 128 -6.63 -12.04 5.36
CA ARG A 128 -6.61 -13.48 5.05
C ARG A 128 -7.15 -13.75 3.66
N HIS A 129 -8.29 -13.14 3.34
CA HIS A 129 -8.91 -13.29 2.02
C HIS A 129 -7.95 -12.84 0.90
N LYS A 130 -7.25 -11.71 1.07
CA LYS A 130 -6.24 -11.24 0.11
C LYS A 130 -5.10 -12.24 -0.07
N ILE A 131 -4.55 -12.78 1.02
CA ILE A 131 -3.44 -13.74 0.99
C ILE A 131 -3.86 -15.03 0.28
N GLU A 132 -5.02 -15.60 0.64
CA GLU A 132 -5.49 -16.85 0.03
C GLU A 132 -5.86 -16.67 -1.44
N THR A 133 -6.59 -15.60 -1.78
CA THR A 133 -6.93 -15.32 -3.18
C THR A 133 -5.66 -15.12 -4.02
N PHE A 134 -4.65 -14.43 -3.48
CA PHE A 134 -3.37 -14.28 -4.16
C PHE A 134 -2.66 -15.63 -4.38
N ARG A 135 -2.61 -16.47 -3.35
CA ARG A 135 -2.00 -17.81 -3.42
C ARG A 135 -2.70 -18.68 -4.47
N GLU A 136 -4.02 -18.72 -4.43
CA GLU A 136 -4.84 -19.51 -5.35
C GLU A 136 -4.66 -19.08 -6.81
N GLN A 137 -4.70 -17.77 -7.08
CA GLN A 137 -4.63 -17.25 -8.45
C GLN A 137 -3.22 -17.31 -9.03
N THR A 138 -2.19 -17.06 -8.22
CA THR A 138 -0.80 -17.08 -8.69
C THR A 138 -0.18 -18.48 -8.68
N LYS A 139 -0.77 -19.42 -7.91
CA LYS A 139 -0.23 -20.77 -7.68
C LYS A 139 1.21 -20.75 -7.19
N THR A 140 1.61 -19.68 -6.49
CA THR A 140 2.98 -19.53 -6.00
C THR A 140 3.28 -20.54 -4.90
N THR A 141 4.48 -21.11 -4.96
CA THR A 141 5.03 -21.98 -3.92
C THR A 141 5.91 -21.21 -2.92
N LYS A 142 6.17 -19.92 -3.19
CA LYS A 142 6.97 -19.05 -2.33
C LYS A 142 6.25 -18.77 -1.01
N SER A 143 7.01 -18.49 0.04
CA SER A 143 6.46 -18.03 1.31
C SER A 143 5.86 -16.64 1.16
N LEU A 144 4.64 -16.44 1.65
CA LEU A 144 3.93 -15.17 1.59
C LEU A 144 4.06 -14.46 2.93
N PHE A 145 4.67 -13.27 2.94
CA PHE A 145 4.83 -12.46 4.14
C PHE A 145 3.93 -11.23 4.03
N LEU A 146 2.95 -11.12 4.91
CA LEU A 146 2.15 -9.91 5.05
C LEU A 146 3.01 -8.81 5.69
N THR A 147 3.10 -7.69 4.98
CA THR A 147 3.85 -6.50 5.41
C THR A 147 2.89 -5.33 5.52
N MET A 148 2.71 -4.79 6.72
CA MET A 148 1.94 -3.56 6.91
C MET A 148 2.87 -2.36 6.75
N ILE A 149 2.49 -1.39 5.92
CA ILE A 149 3.16 -0.10 5.82
C ILE A 149 2.15 0.94 6.28
N THR A 150 2.41 1.56 7.41
CA THR A 150 1.44 2.45 8.05
C THR A 150 2.11 3.74 8.49
N ALA A 151 1.38 4.85 8.53
CA ALA A 151 1.98 6.12 8.96
C ALA A 151 2.47 6.05 10.42
N MET A 152 1.60 5.59 11.33
CA MET A 152 1.83 5.59 12.78
C MET A 152 2.08 4.19 13.38
N GLY A 153 2.39 3.19 12.55
CA GLY A 153 2.56 1.81 13.00
C GLY A 153 1.25 1.06 13.24
N VAL A 154 1.36 -0.25 13.48
CA VAL A 154 0.24 -1.14 13.81
C VAL A 154 0.22 -1.42 15.31
N GLN A 155 -0.97 -1.34 15.91
CA GLN A 155 -1.18 -1.72 17.31
C GLN A 155 -1.03 -3.24 17.46
N LYS A 156 -0.17 -3.68 18.38
CA LYS A 156 -0.02 -5.09 18.72
C LYS A 156 -1.30 -5.64 19.37
N ASN A 157 -1.82 -6.72 18.81
CA ASN A 157 -2.98 -7.46 19.27
C ASN A 157 -2.95 -8.89 18.70
N GLU A 158 -3.96 -9.71 19.01
CA GLU A 158 -4.02 -11.10 18.55
C GLU A 158 -3.88 -11.26 17.02
N TYR A 159 -4.51 -10.37 16.24
CA TYR A 159 -4.52 -10.44 14.78
C TYR A 159 -3.19 -10.03 14.17
N SER A 160 -2.64 -8.89 14.60
CA SER A 160 -1.35 -8.39 14.11
C SER A 160 -0.20 -9.32 14.46
N ASN A 161 -0.17 -9.86 15.69
CA ASN A 161 0.87 -10.80 16.12
C ASN A 161 0.84 -12.12 15.34
N LEU A 162 -0.35 -12.59 14.94
CA LEU A 162 -0.49 -13.84 14.20
C LEU A 162 -0.13 -13.68 12.72
N MET A 163 -0.54 -12.57 12.10
CA MET A 163 -0.56 -12.46 10.64
C MET A 163 0.55 -11.58 10.06
N VAL A 164 0.98 -10.53 10.77
CA VAL A 164 1.89 -9.51 10.21
C VAL A 164 3.34 -9.91 10.47
N GLN A 165 4.08 -10.24 9.41
CA GLN A 165 5.51 -10.58 9.53
C GLN A 165 6.39 -9.33 9.63
N ASN A 166 6.02 -8.26 8.94
CA ASN A 166 6.76 -7.00 8.94
C ASN A 166 5.81 -5.81 9.11
N ASN A 167 6.20 -4.84 9.93
CA ASN A 167 5.47 -3.58 10.10
C ASN A 167 6.45 -2.42 9.92
N LEU A 168 6.21 -1.59 8.91
CA LEU A 168 7.00 -0.40 8.63
C LEU A 168 6.17 0.86 8.94
N SER A 169 6.80 1.82 9.61
CA SER A 169 6.21 3.12 9.91
C SER A 169 6.66 4.18 8.90
N LEU A 170 6.09 5.39 8.98
CA LEU A 170 6.56 6.53 8.19
C LEU A 170 8.06 6.80 8.36
N GLU A 171 8.59 6.61 9.57
CA GLU A 171 10.02 6.79 9.88
C GLU A 171 10.92 5.89 9.03
N SER A 172 10.43 4.70 8.66
CA SER A 172 11.16 3.76 7.79
C SER A 172 11.35 4.29 6.36
N LEU A 173 10.53 5.25 5.93
CA LEU A 173 10.56 5.82 4.58
C LEU A 173 11.55 6.98 4.43
N PHE A 174 12.00 7.61 5.52
CA PHE A 174 12.83 8.83 5.47
C PHE A 174 14.23 8.64 6.07
N VAL A 175 14.69 7.40 6.16
CA VAL A 175 16.06 7.08 6.55
C VAL A 175 17.02 7.53 5.45
N GLN A 176 18.19 8.05 5.83
CA GLN A 176 19.26 8.39 4.88
C GLN A 176 20.04 7.11 4.52
N ILE A 177 20.04 6.75 3.24
CA ILE A 177 20.62 5.50 2.69
C ILE A 177 21.55 5.81 1.52
#